data_AF-A0A653XXR0-F1
#
_entry.id   AF-A0A653XXR0-F1
#
_cell.length_a   1.000
_cell.length_b   1.000
_cell.length_c   1.000
_cell.angle_alpha   90.00
_cell.angle_beta   90.00
_cell.angle_gamma   90.00
#
_symmetry.space_group_name_H-M   'P 1'
#
loop_
_entity.id
_entity.type
_entity.pdbx_description
1 polymer ?
#
loop_
_entity_poly.entity_id
_entity_poly.type
_entity_poly.pdbx_seq_one_letter_code
_entity_poly.pdbx_strand_id
1 'polypeptide(L)'
;MAKAVLYAAKESAGFSAHFDAYCNFIFQLKGKKKWKLAENFNTVNPLQHYELIEAPYLPDPLKSYWNGDFPDENLSNGRELILDTGSFLFLPRGCWHSTSSSEETIALNFTFGQPAWLDLILIELRNRLIQKDEWRELVNIDLLDENERKKVEEKLKSMINNLPNDFKGISVGDILARKKDDLDVYQSTQLVVRQLMSIKDGF
;
A
#
# COMPACT_ATOMS: atom_id res chain seq x y z
N MET A 1 3.20 -6.06 -8.99
CA MET A 1 3.28 -5.11 -10.13
C MET A 1 4.46 -4.18 -9.93
N ALA A 2 5.13 -3.77 -11.01
CA ALA A 2 6.22 -2.80 -10.99
C ALA A 2 5.91 -1.65 -11.95
N LYS A 3 6.32 -0.42 -11.61
CA LYS A 3 6.18 0.74 -12.49
C LYS A 3 7.45 1.57 -12.51
N ALA A 4 7.67 2.27 -13.62
CA ALA A 4 8.70 3.30 -13.72
C ALA A 4 8.04 4.69 -13.56
N VAL A 5 8.65 5.55 -12.75
CA VAL A 5 8.19 6.93 -12.52
C VAL A 5 9.37 7.88 -12.71
N LEU A 6 9.21 8.86 -13.59
CA LEU A 6 10.18 9.94 -13.77
C LEU A 6 9.75 11.13 -12.92
N TYR A 7 10.61 11.54 -11.98
CA TYR A 7 10.43 12.77 -11.20
C TYR A 7 11.34 13.85 -11.77
N ALA A 8 10.74 14.95 -12.23
CA ALA A 8 11.46 16.16 -12.59
C ALA A 8 11.01 17.29 -11.66
N ALA A 9 11.96 17.94 -10.99
CA ALA A 9 11.69 18.97 -10.00
C ALA A 9 12.55 20.21 -10.25
N LYS A 10 11.96 21.40 -10.11
CA LYS A 10 12.70 22.68 -10.11
C LYS A 10 13.27 22.96 -8.71
N GLU A 11 14.03 24.04 -8.59
CA GLU A 11 14.57 24.51 -7.32
C GLU A 11 13.48 24.64 -6.25
N SER A 12 13.82 24.28 -5.01
CA SER A 12 12.96 24.28 -3.82
C SER A 12 11.79 23.28 -3.83
N ALA A 13 11.74 22.36 -4.80
CA ALA A 13 10.74 21.28 -4.81
C ALA A 13 11.22 20.04 -4.01
N GLY A 14 10.26 19.30 -3.47
CA GLY A 14 10.53 18.18 -2.58
C GLY A 14 9.27 17.48 -2.10
N PHE A 15 9.45 16.49 -1.24
CA PHE A 15 8.37 15.81 -0.52
C PHE A 15 8.66 15.88 0.97
N SER A 16 7.64 16.22 1.76
CA SER A 16 7.68 16.18 3.22
C SER A 16 7.91 14.76 3.74
N ALA A 17 8.18 14.62 5.03
CA ALA A 17 8.43 13.30 5.65
C ALA A 17 7.22 12.37 5.51
N HIS A 18 7.44 11.21 4.92
CA HIS A 18 6.45 10.15 4.76
C HIS A 18 7.14 8.77 4.69
N PHE A 19 6.36 7.70 4.72
CA PHE A 19 6.80 6.38 4.29
C PHE A 19 5.80 5.75 3.32
N ASP A 20 6.29 4.83 2.50
CA ASP A 20 5.48 4.10 1.53
C ASP A 20 5.32 2.63 1.90
N ALA A 21 4.22 2.03 1.45
CA ALA A 21 4.03 0.58 1.40
C ALA A 21 4.79 -0.10 0.23
N TYR A 22 5.44 0.69 -0.63
CA TYR A 22 6.24 0.23 -1.75
C TYR A 22 7.73 0.23 -1.41
N CYS A 23 8.54 -0.50 -2.18
CA CYS A 23 9.99 -0.23 -2.24
C CYS A 23 10.36 0.41 -3.57
N ASN A 24 11.43 1.22 -3.56
CA ASN A 24 11.88 1.96 -4.73
C ASN A 24 13.36 1.74 -5.04
N PHE A 25 13.67 1.62 -6.33
CA PHE A 25 15.02 1.68 -6.88
C PHE A 25 15.15 3.02 -7.61
N ILE A 26 15.93 3.93 -7.05
CA ILE A 26 16.00 5.34 -7.46
C ILE A 26 17.33 5.61 -8.14
N PHE A 27 17.29 6.15 -9.34
CA PHE A 27 18.46 6.54 -10.13
C PHE A 27 18.42 8.04 -10.37
N GLN A 28 19.44 8.77 -9.89
CA GLN A 28 19.54 10.21 -10.11
C GLN A 28 20.16 10.46 -11.49
N LEU A 29 19.39 11.07 -12.39
CA LEU A 29 19.77 11.28 -13.79
C LEU A 29 20.31 12.69 -14.08
N LYS A 30 19.85 13.69 -13.32
CA LYS A 30 20.32 15.08 -13.43
C LYS A 30 20.25 15.77 -12.06
N GLY A 31 21.25 16.59 -11.75
CA GLY A 31 21.28 17.45 -10.56
C GLY A 31 21.42 16.68 -9.25
N LYS A 32 21.43 17.41 -8.14
CA LYS A 32 21.59 16.90 -6.79
C LYS A 32 20.28 16.99 -6.02
N LYS A 33 19.85 15.85 -5.47
CA LYS A 33 18.68 15.77 -4.59
C LYS A 33 19.13 15.38 -3.19
N LYS A 34 18.74 16.19 -2.21
CA LYS A 34 18.92 15.89 -0.79
C LYS A 34 17.80 14.95 -0.36
N TRP A 35 18.19 13.89 0.33
CA TRP A 35 17.30 12.92 0.97
C TRP A 35 17.58 12.92 2.46
N LYS A 36 16.54 12.92 3.28
CA LYS A 36 16.63 12.52 4.67
C LYS A 36 15.95 11.18 4.81
N LEU A 37 16.59 10.23 5.47
CA LEU A 37 16.10 8.88 5.67
C LEU A 37 16.15 8.55 7.16
N ALA A 38 15.06 8.02 7.72
CA ALA A 38 15.05 7.49 9.07
C ALA A 38 14.47 6.07 9.09
N GLU A 39 14.98 5.26 10.01
CA GLU A 39 14.38 3.97 10.31
C GLU A 39 12.99 4.19 10.91
N ASN A 40 12.05 3.30 10.59
CA ASN A 40 10.69 3.39 11.10
C ASN A 40 10.52 2.46 12.30
N PHE A 41 10.57 3.05 13.49
CA PHE A 41 10.33 2.36 14.75
C PHE A 41 8.85 2.31 15.13
N ASN A 42 7.99 2.99 14.36
CA ASN A 42 6.56 3.07 14.65
C ASN A 42 5.78 1.88 14.10
N THR A 43 6.24 1.28 13.01
CA THR A 43 5.59 0.15 12.38
C THR A 43 6.60 -0.73 11.66
N VAL A 44 6.41 -2.04 11.80
CA VAL A 44 7.14 -3.04 11.03
C VAL A 44 6.25 -3.50 9.88
N ASN A 45 6.77 -3.51 8.65
CA ASN A 45 6.06 -4.01 7.47
C ASN A 45 4.72 -3.27 7.18
N PRO A 46 4.71 -1.93 7.03
CA PRO A 46 3.48 -1.20 6.83
C PRO A 46 2.76 -1.61 5.54
N LEU A 47 1.43 -1.65 5.62
CA LEU A 47 0.55 -2.06 4.50
C LEU A 47 -0.01 -0.88 3.71
N GLN A 48 0.27 0.35 4.14
CA GLN A 48 -0.23 1.58 3.54
C GLN A 48 0.84 2.69 3.56
N HIS A 49 0.61 3.71 2.75
CA HIS A 49 1.36 4.97 2.79
C HIS A 49 0.92 5.81 4.00
N TYR A 50 1.81 6.66 4.50
CA TYR A 50 1.47 7.63 5.54
C TYR A 50 2.38 8.87 5.46
N GLU A 51 1.77 10.06 5.48
CA GLU A 51 2.49 11.33 5.56
C GLU A 51 2.51 11.85 6.99
N LEU A 52 3.68 12.30 7.45
CA LEU A 52 3.84 12.77 8.84
C LEU A 52 3.04 14.05 9.13
N ILE A 53 2.67 14.80 8.09
CA ILE A 53 1.78 15.97 8.21
C ILE A 53 0.37 15.62 8.70
N GLU A 54 -0.03 14.35 8.58
CA GLU A 54 -1.31 13.87 9.10
C GLU A 54 -1.29 13.69 10.63
N ALA A 55 -0.12 13.69 11.27
CA ALA A 55 -0.03 13.51 12.72
C ALA A 55 -0.86 14.58 13.48
N PRO A 56 -1.60 14.20 14.53
CA PRO A 56 -1.61 12.89 15.20
C PRO A 56 -2.65 11.90 14.65
N TYR A 57 -3.29 12.17 13.52
CA TYR A 57 -4.25 11.26 12.93
C TYR A 57 -3.55 10.01 12.36
N LEU A 58 -4.11 8.84 12.66
CA LEU A 58 -3.72 7.55 12.09
C LEU A 58 -4.95 6.89 11.49
N PRO A 59 -4.90 6.43 10.23
CA PRO A 59 -5.95 5.59 9.68
C PRO A 59 -6.12 4.30 10.49
N ASP A 60 -7.35 3.80 10.62
CA ASP A 60 -7.68 2.67 11.50
C ASP A 60 -6.79 1.42 11.31
N PRO A 61 -6.47 0.96 10.08
CA PRO A 61 -5.57 -0.18 9.92
C PRO A 61 -4.18 0.10 10.49
N LEU A 62 -3.56 1.24 10.17
CA LEU A 62 -2.23 1.60 10.66
C LEU A 62 -2.20 1.75 12.19
N LYS A 63 -3.26 2.35 12.76
CA LYS A 63 -3.41 2.50 14.22
C LYS A 63 -3.34 1.16 14.95
N SER A 64 -3.85 0.07 14.35
CA SER A 64 -3.86 -1.26 14.98
C SER A 64 -2.48 -1.87 15.22
N TYR A 65 -1.44 -1.38 14.52
CA TYR A 65 -0.06 -1.87 14.62
C TYR A 65 0.98 -0.74 14.71
N TRP A 66 0.53 0.47 15.09
CA TRP A 66 1.40 1.60 15.35
C TRP A 66 1.95 1.56 16.79
N ASN A 67 3.21 1.90 16.96
CA ASN A 67 3.88 1.94 18.26
C ASN A 67 4.64 3.25 18.48
N GLY A 68 4.62 3.74 19.72
CA GLY A 68 5.37 4.92 20.15
C GLY A 68 4.91 6.24 19.52
N ASP A 69 5.71 7.27 19.80
CA ASP A 69 5.44 8.63 19.36
C ASP A 69 5.85 8.86 17.90
N PHE A 70 5.20 9.84 17.26
CA PHE A 70 5.59 10.29 15.93
C PHE A 70 7.03 10.82 15.92
N PRO A 71 7.80 10.56 14.86
CA PRO A 71 9.09 11.22 14.69
C PRO A 71 8.90 12.73 14.48
N ASP A 72 9.96 13.51 14.66
CA ASP A 72 9.94 14.92 14.32
C ASP A 72 9.86 15.12 12.79
N GLU A 73 9.20 16.20 12.35
CA GLU A 73 9.01 16.52 10.93
C GLU A 73 10.30 16.62 10.12
N ASN A 74 11.41 16.96 10.78
CA ASN A 74 12.70 17.12 10.13
C ASN A 74 13.50 15.81 10.02
N LEU A 75 12.96 14.70 10.54
CA LEU A 75 13.63 13.42 10.67
C LEU A 75 15.03 13.61 11.28
N SER A 76 15.12 14.36 12.39
CA SER A 76 16.38 14.82 12.98
C SER A 76 17.32 13.69 13.41
N ASN A 77 16.76 12.54 13.79
CA ASN A 77 17.52 11.33 14.14
C ASN A 77 17.87 10.45 12.90
N GLY A 78 17.50 10.90 11.70
CA GLY A 78 17.79 10.23 10.44
C GLY A 78 19.18 10.53 9.88
N ARG A 79 19.50 9.87 8.77
CA ARG A 79 20.67 10.15 7.93
C ARG A 79 20.30 11.07 6.78
N GLU A 80 21.16 12.04 6.50
CA GLU A 80 21.07 12.86 5.29
C GLU A 80 21.98 12.28 4.19
N LEU A 81 21.48 12.21 2.97
CA LEU A 81 22.20 11.78 1.77
C LEU A 81 22.00 12.82 0.67
N ILE A 82 23.02 13.02 -0.15
CA ILE A 82 22.91 13.79 -1.39
C ILE A 82 23.11 12.80 -2.53
N LEU A 83 22.06 12.58 -3.33
CA LEU A 83 22.19 11.82 -4.57
C LEU A 83 22.55 12.79 -5.69
N ASP A 84 23.70 12.60 -6.31
CA ASP A 84 24.14 13.31 -7.51
C ASP A 84 23.94 12.44 -8.77
N THR A 85 24.15 13.02 -9.95
CA THR A 85 24.00 12.29 -11.22
C THR A 85 24.83 11.00 -11.23
N GLY A 86 24.16 9.87 -11.47
CA GLY A 86 24.77 8.53 -11.44
C GLY A 86 24.61 7.79 -10.11
N SER A 87 24.19 8.48 -9.05
CA SER A 87 23.85 7.87 -7.77
C SER A 87 22.65 6.91 -7.88
N PHE A 88 22.71 5.85 -7.09
CA PHE A 88 21.64 4.86 -6.93
C PHE A 88 21.23 4.75 -5.45
N LEU A 89 19.92 4.73 -5.19
CA LEU A 89 19.37 4.50 -3.85
C LEU A 89 18.30 3.39 -3.91
N PHE A 90 18.51 2.32 -3.14
CA PHE A 90 17.43 1.43 -2.77
C PHE A 90 16.73 1.97 -1.52
N LEU A 91 15.43 2.23 -1.64
CA LEU A 91 14.59 2.71 -0.56
C LEU A 91 13.61 1.59 -0.15
N PRO A 92 13.83 0.94 1.02
CA PRO A 92 12.98 -0.14 1.47
C PRO A 92 11.61 0.37 1.92
N ARG A 93 10.61 -0.53 1.87
CA ARG A 93 9.25 -0.27 2.39
C ARG A 93 9.30 0.23 3.82
N GLY A 94 8.49 1.23 4.12
CA GLY A 94 8.30 1.75 5.47
C GLY A 94 9.40 2.68 5.95
N CYS A 95 10.52 2.83 5.26
CA CYS A 95 11.56 3.81 5.64
C CYS A 95 10.98 5.23 5.55
N TRP A 96 11.07 5.97 6.66
CA TRP A 96 10.75 7.39 6.66
C TRP A 96 11.70 8.12 5.74
N HIS A 97 11.17 8.97 4.88
CA HIS A 97 11.98 9.77 3.99
C HIS A 97 11.35 11.10 3.64
N SER A 98 12.20 12.08 3.37
CA SER A 98 11.83 13.36 2.77
C SER A 98 12.87 13.75 1.73
N THR A 99 12.48 14.59 0.79
CA THR A 99 13.39 15.08 -0.26
C THR A 99 13.30 16.58 -0.40
N SER A 100 14.42 17.19 -0.74
CA SER A 100 14.49 18.58 -1.18
C SER A 100 15.56 18.72 -2.24
N SER A 101 15.42 19.73 -3.10
CA SER A 101 16.48 20.10 -4.02
C SER A 101 16.61 21.62 -4.09
N SER A 102 17.87 22.08 -4.15
CA SER A 102 18.23 23.47 -4.39
C SER A 102 18.52 23.74 -5.87
N GLU A 103 18.25 22.77 -6.76
CA GLU A 103 18.48 22.92 -8.19
C GLU A 103 17.49 22.07 -9.01
N GLU A 104 17.62 22.10 -10.33
CA GLU A 104 16.84 21.23 -11.19
C GLU A 104 17.30 19.77 -11.07
N THR A 105 16.35 18.87 -10.80
CA THR A 105 16.63 17.45 -10.66
C THR A 105 15.78 16.59 -11.58
N ILE A 106 16.36 15.49 -12.03
CA ILE A 106 15.65 14.40 -12.72
C ILE A 106 16.06 13.09 -12.07
N ALA A 107 15.08 12.29 -11.64
CA ALA A 107 15.28 10.96 -11.09
C ALA A 107 14.31 9.96 -11.71
N LEU A 108 14.79 8.73 -11.96
CA LEU A 108 13.99 7.60 -12.40
C LEU A 108 13.82 6.61 -11.25
N ASN A 109 12.57 6.34 -10.87
CA ASN A 109 12.21 5.35 -9.86
C ASN A 109 11.64 4.11 -10.53
N PHE A 110 12.10 2.93 -10.12
CA PHE A 110 11.34 1.68 -10.29
C PHE A 110 10.68 1.35 -8.96
N THR A 111 9.35 1.41 -8.94
CA THR A 111 8.52 1.16 -7.76
C THR A 111 7.94 -0.24 -7.82
N PHE A 112 8.13 -1.02 -6.77
CA PHE A 112 7.61 -2.39 -6.67
C PHE A 112 6.62 -2.50 -5.51
N GLY A 113 5.46 -3.11 -5.78
CA GLY A 113 4.52 -3.54 -4.75
C GLY A 113 5.17 -4.54 -3.78
N GLN A 114 4.74 -4.53 -2.52
CA GLN A 114 5.26 -5.39 -1.46
C GLN A 114 4.12 -6.19 -0.82
N PRO A 115 3.53 -7.15 -1.55
CA PRO A 115 2.42 -7.93 -1.03
C PRO A 115 2.83 -8.70 0.22
N ALA A 116 1.96 -8.68 1.22
CA ALA A 116 2.09 -9.44 2.45
C ALA A 116 1.50 -10.85 2.30
N TRP A 117 1.86 -11.74 3.22
CA TRP A 117 1.21 -13.05 3.32
C TRP A 117 -0.30 -12.94 3.53
N LEU A 118 -0.74 -11.89 4.25
CA LEU A 118 -2.15 -11.59 4.46
C LEU A 118 -2.90 -11.48 3.13
N ASP A 119 -2.34 -10.78 2.14
CA ASP A 119 -2.98 -10.58 0.84
C ASP A 119 -3.24 -11.92 0.14
N LEU A 120 -2.23 -12.80 0.10
CA LEU A 120 -2.37 -14.12 -0.52
C LEU A 120 -3.38 -15.01 0.21
N ILE A 121 -3.36 -14.98 1.54
CA ILE A 121 -4.29 -15.76 2.38
C ILE A 121 -5.73 -15.27 2.18
N LEU A 122 -5.96 -13.96 2.17
CA LEU A 122 -7.30 -13.40 2.00
C LEU A 122 -7.86 -13.65 0.59
N ILE A 123 -7.02 -13.61 -0.45
CA ILE A 123 -7.45 -13.96 -1.80
C ILE A 123 -7.84 -15.44 -1.88
N GLU A 124 -7.04 -16.34 -1.31
CA GLU A 124 -7.38 -17.77 -1.31
C GLU A 124 -8.65 -18.05 -0.52
N LEU A 125 -8.80 -17.43 0.66
CA LEU A 125 -10.02 -17.53 1.43
C LEU A 125 -11.23 -17.05 0.61
N ARG A 126 -11.12 -15.88 -0.02
CA ARG A 126 -12.18 -15.34 -0.88
C ARG A 126 -12.55 -16.31 -2.01
N ASN A 127 -11.55 -16.91 -2.67
CA ASN A 127 -11.77 -17.88 -3.75
C ASN A 127 -12.47 -19.17 -3.30
N ARG A 128 -12.38 -19.52 -2.02
CA ARG A 128 -13.15 -20.62 -1.43
C ARG A 128 -14.55 -20.20 -1.04
N LEU A 129 -14.68 -19.12 -0.29
CA LEU A 129 -15.97 -18.65 0.22
C LEU A 129 -16.93 -18.27 -0.91
N ILE A 130 -16.42 -17.68 -2.00
CA ILE A 130 -17.24 -17.26 -3.15
C ILE A 130 -17.96 -18.44 -3.83
N GLN A 131 -17.59 -19.69 -3.54
CA GLN A 131 -18.27 -20.87 -4.11
C GLN A 131 -19.62 -21.15 -3.46
N LYS A 132 -19.88 -20.62 -2.26
CA LYS A 132 -21.15 -20.82 -1.55
C LYS A 132 -22.05 -19.59 -1.70
N ASP A 133 -23.35 -19.82 -1.89
CA ASP A 133 -24.32 -18.76 -2.12
C ASP A 133 -24.42 -17.77 -0.95
N GLU A 134 -24.36 -18.27 0.29
CA GLU A 134 -24.47 -17.47 1.51
C GLU A 134 -23.43 -16.33 1.60
N TRP A 135 -22.23 -16.50 1.05
CA TRP A 135 -21.18 -15.48 1.03
C TRP A 135 -21.33 -14.46 -0.11
N ARG A 136 -22.23 -14.71 -1.06
CA ARG A 136 -22.53 -13.81 -2.19
C ARG A 136 -23.85 -13.04 -1.99
N GLU A 137 -24.57 -13.32 -0.91
CA GLU A 137 -25.80 -12.60 -0.59
C GLU A 137 -25.57 -11.11 -0.33
N LEU A 138 -26.54 -10.29 -0.73
CA LEU A 138 -26.52 -8.85 -0.49
C LEU A 138 -26.67 -8.55 1.00
N VAL A 139 -25.78 -7.72 1.52
CA VAL A 139 -25.90 -7.16 2.86
C VAL A 139 -26.71 -5.87 2.78
N ASN A 140 -27.89 -5.82 3.41
CA ASN A 140 -28.76 -4.64 3.43
C ASN A 140 -29.37 -4.40 4.82
N ILE A 141 -28.52 -4.49 5.85
CA ILE A 141 -28.90 -4.53 7.27
C ILE A 141 -29.63 -3.25 7.72
N ASP A 142 -29.29 -2.10 7.12
CA ASP A 142 -29.84 -0.80 7.51
C ASP A 142 -31.31 -0.60 7.10
N LEU A 143 -31.83 -1.46 6.21
CA LEU A 143 -33.22 -1.42 5.74
C LEU A 143 -34.13 -2.43 6.44
N LEU A 144 -33.59 -3.23 7.36
CA LEU A 144 -34.30 -4.33 8.00
C LEU A 144 -35.04 -3.87 9.26
N ASP A 145 -36.17 -4.51 9.54
CA ASP A 145 -36.81 -4.38 10.85
C ASP A 145 -36.03 -5.13 11.95
N GLU A 146 -36.42 -4.95 13.22
CA GLU A 146 -35.70 -5.55 14.35
C GLU A 146 -35.69 -7.10 14.30
N ASN A 147 -36.77 -7.72 13.80
CA ASN A 147 -36.86 -9.18 13.71
C ASN A 147 -36.02 -9.72 12.56
N GLU A 148 -36.03 -9.04 11.41
CA GLU A 148 -35.18 -9.35 10.27
C GLU A 148 -33.69 -9.18 10.63
N ARG A 149 -33.35 -8.13 11.37
CA ARG A 149 -31.98 -7.91 11.87
C ARG A 149 -31.51 -9.05 12.75
N LYS A 150 -32.33 -9.52 13.69
CA LYS A 150 -32.01 -10.68 14.55
C LYS A 150 -31.73 -11.93 13.73
N LYS A 151 -32.53 -12.21 12.69
CA LYS A 151 -32.31 -13.34 11.78
C LYS A 151 -30.98 -13.23 11.03
N VAL A 152 -30.64 -12.03 10.56
CA VAL A 152 -29.35 -11.79 9.88
C VAL A 152 -28.18 -11.95 10.85
N GLU A 153 -28.31 -11.45 12.09
CA GLU A 153 -27.28 -11.64 13.13
C GLU A 153 -27.06 -13.12 13.46
N GLU A 154 -28.12 -13.91 13.58
CA GLU A 154 -28.04 -15.36 13.80
C GLU A 154 -27.38 -16.08 12.62
N LYS A 155 -27.75 -15.71 11.39
CA LYS A 155 -27.11 -16.23 10.18
C LYS A 155 -25.63 -15.90 10.14
N LEU A 156 -25.26 -14.65 10.39
CA LEU A 156 -23.87 -14.20 10.39
C LEU A 156 -23.06 -14.93 11.48
N LYS A 157 -23.62 -15.14 12.67
CA LYS A 157 -22.99 -15.96 13.72
C LYS A 157 -22.72 -17.38 13.24
N SER A 158 -23.69 -18.01 12.56
CA SER A 158 -23.49 -19.34 11.96
C SER A 158 -22.38 -19.36 10.91
N MET A 159 -22.35 -18.36 10.02
CA MET A 159 -21.31 -18.23 8.99
C MET A 159 -19.91 -18.05 9.61
N ILE A 160 -19.77 -17.19 10.63
CA ILE A 160 -18.51 -16.97 11.35
C ILE A 160 -18.06 -18.26 12.04
N ASN A 161 -18.97 -18.97 12.71
CA ASN A 161 -18.64 -20.23 13.39
C ASN A 161 -18.19 -21.33 12.41
N ASN A 162 -18.65 -21.29 11.17
CA ASN A 162 -18.26 -22.23 10.12
C ASN A 162 -16.97 -21.83 9.38
N LEU A 163 -16.52 -20.57 9.50
CA LEU A 163 -15.34 -20.07 8.78
C LEU A 163 -14.06 -20.91 9.00
N PRO A 164 -13.75 -21.45 10.20
CA PRO A 164 -12.61 -22.34 10.37
C PRO A 164 -12.67 -23.63 9.53
N ASN A 165 -13.88 -24.14 9.26
CA ASN A 165 -14.05 -25.30 8.38
C ASN A 165 -13.77 -24.94 6.92
N ASP A 166 -14.04 -23.69 6.53
CA ASP A 166 -13.76 -23.19 5.17
C ASP A 166 -12.27 -22.95 4.92
N PHE A 167 -11.55 -22.64 5.98
CA PHE A 167 -10.08 -22.62 5.99
C PHE A 167 -9.46 -24.01 5.93
N LYS A 168 -10.19 -25.07 6.32
CA LYS A 168 -9.64 -26.42 6.40
C LYS A 168 -9.25 -26.92 5.01
N GLY A 169 -8.03 -27.43 4.90
CA GLY A 169 -7.51 -27.99 3.65
C GLY A 169 -7.01 -26.93 2.65
N ILE A 170 -6.85 -25.67 3.04
CA ILE A 170 -5.97 -24.74 2.30
C ILE A 170 -4.54 -25.27 2.39
N SER A 171 -3.93 -25.56 1.25
CA SER A 171 -2.53 -25.96 1.16
C SER A 171 -1.61 -24.76 0.95
N VAL A 172 -0.31 -24.95 1.21
CA VAL A 172 0.72 -23.96 0.85
C VAL A 172 0.71 -23.68 -0.66
N GLY A 173 0.45 -24.71 -1.48
CA GLY A 173 0.35 -24.58 -2.92
C GLY A 173 -0.78 -23.64 -3.36
N ASP A 174 -1.93 -23.72 -2.68
CA ASP A 174 -3.10 -22.86 -2.97
C ASP A 174 -2.75 -21.39 -2.70
N ILE A 175 -2.14 -21.10 -1.56
CA ILE A 175 -1.73 -19.74 -1.18
C ILE A 175 -0.67 -19.20 -2.15
N LEU A 176 0.37 -20.00 -2.46
CA LEU A 176 1.43 -19.58 -3.37
C LEU A 176 0.92 -19.36 -4.81
N ALA A 177 -0.11 -20.09 -5.21
CA ALA A 177 -0.75 -19.90 -6.51
C ALA A 177 -1.47 -18.54 -6.63
N ARG A 178 -1.67 -17.79 -5.54
CA ARG A 178 -2.26 -16.44 -5.55
C ARG A 178 -1.26 -15.33 -5.90
N LYS A 179 0.04 -15.62 -5.98
CA LYS A 179 1.07 -14.64 -6.38
C LYS A 179 0.85 -14.03 -7.77
N LYS A 180 0.06 -14.69 -8.63
CA LYS A 180 -0.30 -14.24 -9.98
C LYS A 180 -1.51 -13.32 -10.01
N ASP A 181 -2.27 -13.25 -8.92
CA ASP A 181 -3.48 -12.45 -8.84
C ASP A 181 -3.12 -10.97 -8.65
N ASP A 182 -4.10 -10.09 -8.82
CA ASP A 182 -3.89 -8.67 -8.62
C ASP A 182 -3.85 -8.33 -7.13
N LEU A 183 -2.66 -7.96 -6.67
CA LEU A 183 -2.36 -7.61 -5.28
C LEU A 183 -2.40 -6.11 -5.03
N ASP A 184 -2.66 -5.30 -6.07
CA ASP A 184 -2.70 -3.84 -5.98
C ASP A 184 -3.65 -3.27 -7.04
N VAL A 185 -4.95 -3.39 -6.76
CA VAL A 185 -6.04 -2.93 -7.65
C VAL A 185 -5.93 -1.43 -7.95
N TYR A 186 -5.37 -0.63 -7.04
CA TYR A 186 -5.18 0.80 -7.29
C TYR A 186 -4.18 1.02 -8.42
N GLN A 187 -3.06 0.29 -8.44
CA GLN A 187 -2.07 0.41 -9.52
C GLN A 187 -2.57 -0.19 -10.84
N SER A 188 -3.25 -1.34 -10.81
CA SER A 188 -3.78 -1.95 -12.03
C SER A 188 -4.85 -1.06 -12.68
N THR A 189 -5.74 -0.47 -11.88
CA THR A 189 -6.76 0.47 -12.37
C THR A 189 -6.11 1.73 -12.94
N GLN A 190 -5.13 2.33 -12.25
CA GLN A 190 -4.40 3.50 -12.76
C GLN A 190 -3.70 3.22 -14.09
N LEU A 191 -3.14 2.02 -14.27
CA LEU A 191 -2.51 1.61 -15.52
C LEU A 191 -3.53 1.57 -16.67
N VAL A 192 -4.68 0.92 -16.47
CA VAL A 192 -5.73 0.81 -17.49
C VAL A 192 -6.27 2.20 -17.86
N VAL A 193 -6.54 3.07 -16.88
CA VAL A 193 -7.00 4.44 -17.14
C VAL A 193 -5.96 5.22 -17.97
N ARG A 194 -4.67 5.10 -17.67
CA ARG A 194 -3.60 5.74 -18.46
C ARG A 194 -3.51 5.21 -19.89
N GLN A 195 -3.75 3.91 -20.10
CA GLN A 195 -3.80 3.31 -21.43
C GLN A 195 -4.96 3.88 -22.25
N LEU A 196 -6.15 3.98 -21.64
CA LEU A 196 -7.33 4.58 -22.29
C LEU A 196 -7.08 6.04 -22.69
N MET A 197 -6.42 6.82 -21.83
CA MET A 197 -6.05 8.21 -22.14
C MET A 197 -5.01 8.35 -23.27
N SER A 198 -4.26 7.29 -23.58
CA SER A 198 -3.25 7.30 -24.64
C SER A 198 -3.79 7.01 -26.04
N ILE A 199 -5.04 6.54 -26.14
CA ILE A 199 -5.71 6.27 -27.41
C ILE A 199 -6.02 7.63 -28.04
N LYS A 200 -5.27 8.00 -29.09
CA LYS A 200 -5.34 9.31 -29.74
C LYS A 200 -6.51 9.45 -30.72
N ASP A 201 -7.19 8.36 -31.09
CA ASP A 201 -8.27 8.35 -32.07
C ASP A 201 -9.44 7.46 -31.61
N GLY A 202 -10.65 8.03 -31.47
CA GLY A 202 -11.91 7.28 -31.53
C GLY A 202 -12.84 7.32 -30.31
N PHE A 203 -13.69 8.34 -30.26
CA PHE A 203 -15.15 8.19 -30.13
C PHE A 203 -15.81 9.07 -31.19
#